data_AF-A0A4Q7AL28-F1
#
_entry.id   AF-A0A4Q7AL28-F1
#
_cell.length_a   1.000
_cell.length_b   1.000
_cell.length_c   1.000
_cell.angle_alpha   90.00
_cell.angle_beta   90.00
_cell.angle_gamma   90.00
#
_symmetry.space_group_name_H-M   'P 1'
#
loop_
_entity.id
_entity.type
_entity.pdbx_description
1 polymer ?
#
loop_
_entity_poly.entity_id
_entity_poly.type
_entity_poly.pdbx_seq_one_letter_code
_entity_poly.pdbx_strand_id
1 'polypeptide(L)'
;MKTNKQLALAVNRNLKSKEVKIGRWAIFDGEQQVAPDCYSPQTAWSNAVIAICCPFPVGSKVLDKDSGAIYEIMPSTFGYPHFYKNEKDRVEGSVLRLFRYSDSMRFEAVRDANDINPTR
;
A
#
# COMPACT_ATOMS: atom_id res chain seq x y z
N MET A 1 -16.56 13.79 5.57
CA MET A 1 -15.29 13.12 5.24
C MET A 1 -15.56 11.63 5.02
N LYS A 2 -15.06 11.01 3.94
CA LYS A 2 -15.26 9.56 3.69
C LYS A 2 -14.42 8.72 4.66
N THR A 3 -14.94 7.59 5.13
CA THR A 3 -14.20 6.64 5.97
C THR A 3 -13.21 5.80 5.15
N ASN A 4 -12.22 5.18 5.81
CA ASN A 4 -11.28 4.26 5.13
C ASN A 4 -12.01 3.11 4.42
N LYS A 5 -13.09 2.58 5.00
CA LYS A 5 -13.96 1.59 4.34
C LYS A 5 -14.58 2.13 3.05
N GLN A 6 -15.15 3.33 3.09
CA GLN A 6 -15.79 3.95 1.91
C GLN A 6 -14.78 4.23 0.80
N LEU A 7 -13.56 4.64 1.17
CA LEU A 7 -12.47 4.85 0.22
C LEU A 7 -11.99 3.52 -0.36
N ALA A 8 -11.85 2.50 0.48
CA ALA A 8 -11.44 1.17 0.03
C ALA A 8 -12.44 0.60 -1.00
N LEU A 9 -13.73 0.67 -0.66
CA LEU A 9 -14.81 0.18 -1.52
C LEU A 9 -15.00 1.00 -2.80
N ALA A 10 -14.49 2.23 -2.85
CA ALA A 10 -14.51 3.03 -4.08
C ALA A 10 -13.49 2.51 -5.10
N VAL A 11 -12.36 1.95 -4.65
CA VAL A 11 -11.34 1.34 -5.51
C VAL A 11 -11.71 -0.11 -5.86
N ASN A 12 -12.15 -0.90 -4.86
CA ASN A 12 -12.56 -2.28 -5.06
C ASN A 12 -13.83 -2.61 -4.24
N ARG A 13 -14.95 -2.84 -4.95
CA ARG A 13 -16.27 -3.07 -4.34
C ARG A 13 -16.45 -4.47 -3.74
N ASN A 14 -15.56 -5.41 -4.07
CA ASN A 14 -15.67 -6.81 -3.64
C ASN A 14 -15.10 -7.06 -2.23
N LEU A 15 -14.48 -6.04 -1.65
CA LEU A 15 -13.81 -6.17 -0.36
C LEU A 15 -14.78 -6.52 0.78
N LYS A 16 -14.44 -7.54 1.55
CA LYS A 16 -15.21 -7.98 2.71
C LYS A 16 -14.32 -8.10 3.94
N SER A 17 -14.85 -7.65 5.07
CA SER A 17 -14.21 -7.86 6.37
C SER A 17 -14.64 -9.22 6.94
N LYS A 18 -13.67 -10.00 7.43
CA LYS A 18 -13.90 -11.29 8.07
C LYS A 18 -13.14 -11.33 9.40
N GLU A 19 -13.76 -11.86 10.45
CA GLU A 19 -13.06 -12.24 11.67
C GLU A 19 -12.35 -13.57 11.38
N VAL A 20 -11.02 -13.58 11.47
CA VAL A 20 -10.18 -14.74 11.13
C VAL A 20 -9.75 -15.54 12.37
N LYS A 21 -9.75 -14.90 13.54
CA LYS A 21 -9.56 -15.49 14.87
C LYS A 21 -10.32 -14.63 15.87
N ILE A 22 -10.57 -15.13 17.08
CA ILE A 22 -11.23 -14.35 18.15
C ILE A 22 -10.49 -13.01 18.33
N GLY A 23 -11.19 -11.91 18.08
CA GLY A 23 -10.66 -10.55 18.18
C GLY A 23 -9.67 -10.15 17.07
N ARG A 24 -9.60 -10.90 15.96
CA ARG A 24 -8.71 -10.64 14.82
C ARG A 24 -9.49 -10.55 13.52
N TRP A 25 -9.30 -9.46 12.80
CA TRP A 25 -10.05 -9.10 11.60
C TRP A 25 -9.12 -8.83 10.43
N ALA A 26 -9.48 -9.30 9.25
CA ALA A 26 -8.79 -9.01 8.00
C ALA A 26 -9.78 -8.62 6.90
N ILE A 27 -9.27 -8.02 5.82
CA ILE A 27 -10.05 -7.68 4.63
C ILE A 27 -9.63 -8.61 3.48
N PHE A 28 -10.63 -9.12 2.76
CA PHE A 28 -10.46 -10.06 1.66
C PHE A 28 -11.07 -9.51 0.38
N ASP A 29 -10.42 -9.78 -0.76
CA ASP A 29 -11.00 -9.74 -2.10
C ASP A 29 -11.21 -11.18 -2.58
N GLY A 30 -12.46 -11.66 -2.55
CA GLY A 30 -12.75 -13.08 -2.69
C GLY A 30 -12.09 -13.91 -1.59
N GLU A 31 -11.15 -14.77 -1.98
CA GLU A 31 -10.33 -15.61 -1.09
C GLU A 31 -8.95 -15.02 -0.79
N GLN A 32 -8.54 -13.95 -1.48
CA GLN A 32 -7.25 -13.32 -1.26
C GLN A 32 -7.32 -12.33 -0.10
N GLN A 33 -6.46 -12.53 0.89
CA GLN A 33 -6.27 -11.55 1.96
C GLN A 33 -5.51 -10.33 1.42
N VAL A 34 -6.10 -9.15 1.59
CA VAL A 34 -5.58 -7.87 1.05
C VAL A 34 -4.59 -7.21 2.01
N ALA A 35 -4.78 -7.41 3.31
CA ALA A 35 -3.94 -6.84 4.36
C ALA A 35 -3.85 -7.78 5.58
N PRO A 36 -2.80 -7.68 6.42
CA PRO A 36 -2.63 -8.49 7.64
C PRO A 36 -3.82 -8.45 8.62
N ASP A 37 -3.95 -9.45 9.47
CA ASP A 37 -5.00 -9.50 10.49
C ASP A 37 -4.74 -8.50 11.64
N CYS A 38 -5.82 -7.89 12.13
CA CYS A 38 -5.78 -6.73 13.01
C CYS A 38 -6.73 -6.88 14.20
N TYR A 39 -6.50 -6.15 15.28
CA TYR A 39 -7.30 -6.25 16.52
C TYR A 39 -8.74 -5.68 16.42
N SER A 40 -9.11 -5.06 15.30
CA SER A 40 -10.46 -4.51 15.09
C SER A 40 -10.84 -4.43 13.61
N PRO A 41 -12.14 -4.45 13.27
CA PRO A 41 -12.62 -4.19 11.91
C PRO A 41 -12.15 -2.83 11.36
N GLN A 42 -12.12 -1.80 12.20
CA GLN A 42 -11.73 -0.44 11.83
C GLN A 42 -10.25 -0.37 11.43
N THR A 43 -9.38 -1.05 12.17
CA THR A 43 -7.95 -1.18 11.83
C THR A 43 -7.76 -1.99 10.55
N ALA A 44 -8.52 -3.08 10.36
CA ALA A 44 -8.47 -3.87 9.15
C ALA A 44 -8.82 -3.05 7.89
N TRP A 45 -9.88 -2.25 7.95
CA TRP A 45 -10.24 -1.34 6.84
C TRP A 45 -9.22 -0.22 6.60
N SER A 46 -8.54 0.25 7.64
CA SER A 46 -7.43 1.19 7.49
C SER A 46 -6.30 0.54 6.70
N ASN A 47 -5.84 -0.65 7.08
CA ASN A 47 -4.79 -1.33 6.34
C ASN A 47 -5.20 -1.71 4.91
N ALA A 48 -6.46 -2.07 4.70
CA ALA A 48 -6.95 -2.41 3.36
C ALA A 48 -6.98 -1.21 2.42
N VAL A 49 -7.47 -0.02 2.84
CA VAL A 49 -7.46 1.16 1.97
C VAL A 49 -6.04 1.52 1.53
N ILE A 50 -5.06 1.29 2.41
CA ILE A 50 -3.65 1.56 2.12
C ILE A 50 -3.13 0.56 1.08
N ALA A 51 -3.37 -0.73 1.31
CA ALA A 51 -2.94 -1.80 0.42
C ALA A 51 -3.50 -1.65 -1.00
N ILE A 52 -4.77 -1.26 -1.13
CA ILE A 52 -5.40 -1.13 -2.46
C ILE A 52 -5.15 0.23 -3.13
N CYS A 53 -4.88 1.28 -2.36
CA CYS A 53 -4.52 2.57 -2.94
C CYS A 53 -3.09 2.57 -3.48
N CYS A 54 -2.22 1.71 -2.95
CA CYS A 54 -0.87 1.52 -3.46
C CYS A 54 -0.86 0.48 -4.58
N PRO A 55 -0.58 0.85 -5.84
CA PRO A 55 -0.46 -0.13 -6.91
C PRO A 55 0.87 -0.91 -6.86
N PHE A 56 1.77 -0.57 -5.93
CA PHE A 56 3.11 -1.15 -5.84
C PHE A 56 3.26 -2.05 -4.60
N PRO A 57 3.84 -3.25 -4.73
CA PRO A 57 4.09 -4.13 -3.59
C PRO A 57 5.15 -3.56 -2.64
N VAL A 58 5.14 -4.02 -1.39
CA VAL A 58 6.24 -3.79 -0.44
C VAL A 58 7.58 -4.23 -1.03
N GLY A 59 8.62 -3.43 -0.83
CA GLY A 59 9.95 -3.59 -1.42
C GLY A 59 10.12 -2.90 -2.78
N SER A 60 9.02 -2.45 -3.41
CA SER A 60 9.12 -1.74 -4.69
C SER A 60 9.81 -0.40 -4.52
N LYS A 61 10.71 -0.09 -5.46
CA LYS A 61 11.20 1.27 -5.68
C LYS A 61 10.27 1.98 -6.67
N VAL A 62 9.87 3.20 -6.36
CA VAL A 62 8.96 4.01 -7.17
C VAL A 62 9.59 5.37 -7.45
N LEU A 63 9.59 5.78 -8.72
CA LEU A 63 10.02 7.09 -9.18
C LEU A 63 8.82 8.04 -9.12
N ASP A 64 9.01 9.17 -8.47
CA ASP A 64 8.14 10.33 -8.58
C ASP A 64 8.51 11.15 -9.82
N LYS A 65 7.65 11.15 -10.84
CA LYS A 65 7.94 11.86 -12.11
C LYS A 65 7.98 13.38 -11.98
N ASP A 66 7.39 13.95 -10.92
CA ASP A 66 7.37 15.41 -10.74
C ASP A 66 8.68 15.91 -10.11
N SER A 67 9.23 15.16 -9.15
CA SER A 67 10.41 15.56 -8.39
C SER A 67 11.69 14.84 -8.81
N GLY A 68 11.58 13.73 -9.55
CA GLY A 68 12.68 12.82 -9.86
C GLY A 68 13.14 11.98 -8.66
N ALA A 69 12.47 12.08 -7.49
CA ALA A 69 12.85 11.35 -6.30
C ALA A 69 12.45 9.86 -6.40
N ILE A 70 13.30 8.98 -5.88
CA ILE A 70 13.00 7.56 -5.74
C ILE A 70 12.63 7.25 -4.29
N TYR A 71 11.57 6.48 -4.14
CA TYR A 71 11.08 6.01 -2.85
C TYR A 71 10.97 4.49 -2.81
N GLU A 72 11.26 3.87 -1.66
CA GLU A 72 11.04 2.44 -1.45
C GLU A 72 9.79 2.23 -0.58
N ILE A 73 8.86 1.38 -1.04
CA ILE A 73 7.65 1.01 -0.30
C ILE A 73 8.01 0.04 0.81
N MET A 74 7.75 0.42 2.06
CA MET A 74 8.07 -0.37 3.23
C MET A 74 6.82 -0.99 3.87
N PRO A 75 6.93 -2.17 4.50
CA PRO A 75 5.86 -2.67 5.31
C PRO A 75 5.64 -1.73 6.49
N SER A 76 4.38 -1.54 6.90
CA SER A 76 4.13 -0.96 8.20
C SER A 76 4.49 -1.97 9.29
N THR A 77 5.22 -1.51 10.30
CA THR A 77 5.14 -2.10 11.63
C THR A 77 3.97 -1.43 12.36
N PHE A 78 3.14 -2.23 13.04
CA PHE A 78 2.02 -1.79 13.90
C PHE A 78 0.69 -1.36 13.23
N GLY A 79 0.28 -1.98 12.12
CA GLY A 79 -1.08 -1.78 11.59
C GLY A 79 -1.37 -0.35 11.11
N TYR A 80 -0.31 0.35 10.70
CA TYR A 80 -0.33 1.67 10.08
C TYR A 80 -0.24 1.53 8.54
N PRO A 81 -0.39 2.63 7.79
CA PRO A 81 -0.04 2.61 6.38
C PRO A 81 1.38 2.13 6.14
N HIS A 82 1.58 1.37 5.05
CA HIS A 82 2.88 1.23 4.43
C HIS A 82 3.58 2.59 4.41
N PHE A 83 4.88 2.60 4.71
CA PHE A 83 5.67 3.82 4.66
C PHE A 83 6.43 3.86 3.34
N TYR A 84 6.94 5.04 3.01
CA TYR A 84 7.95 5.12 1.97
C TYR A 84 9.17 5.86 2.51
N LYS A 85 10.35 5.36 2.16
CA LYS A 85 11.63 5.99 2.49
C LYS A 85 12.32 6.46 1.23
N ASN A 86 13.10 7.53 1.34
CA ASN A 86 13.94 8.00 0.24
C ASN A 86 15.25 7.19 0.15
N GLU A 87 16.09 7.53 -0.84
CA GLU A 87 17.39 6.90 -1.07
C GLU A 87 18.40 7.05 0.10
N LYS A 88 18.14 7.95 1.05
CA LYS A 88 18.96 8.15 2.26
C LYS A 88 18.41 7.37 3.47
N ASP A 89 17.55 6.39 3.23
CA ASP A 89 16.84 5.59 4.23
C ASP A 89 15.97 6.40 5.21
N ARG A 90 15.63 7.65 4.86
CA ARG A 90 14.73 8.47 5.68
C ARG A 90 13.28 8.18 5.31
N VAL A 91 12.47 7.82 6.31
CA VAL A 91 11.01 7.72 6.16
C VAL A 91 10.43 9.10 5.87
N GLU A 92 9.84 9.26 4.69
CA GLU A 92 9.27 10.53 4.22
C GLU A 92 7.77 10.63 4.53
N GLY A 93 7.07 9.49 4.61
CA GLY A 93 5.67 9.50 4.99
C GLY A 93 4.93 8.19 4.78
N SER A 94 3.60 8.28 4.85
CA SER A 94 2.70 7.15 4.61
C SER A 94 2.35 7.02 3.13
N VAL A 95 2.34 5.78 2.64
CA VAL A 95 1.81 5.37 1.33
C VAL A 95 0.37 5.83 1.13
N LEU A 96 -0.42 5.91 2.21
CA LEU A 96 -1.75 6.52 2.13
C LEU A 96 -1.65 7.97 1.66
N ARG A 97 -0.75 8.78 2.22
CA ARG A 97 -0.57 10.17 1.77
C ARG A 97 -0.10 10.19 0.32
N LEU A 98 0.81 9.28 -0.03
CA LEU A 98 1.43 9.24 -1.34
C LEU A 98 0.45 8.83 -2.44
N PHE A 99 -0.37 7.79 -2.30
CA PHE A 99 -1.21 7.31 -3.40
C PHE A 99 -2.69 7.71 -3.31
N ARG A 100 -3.16 8.13 -2.14
CA ARG A 100 -4.54 8.63 -2.00
C ARG A 100 -4.72 10.03 -2.55
N TYR A 101 -3.68 10.87 -2.41
CA TYR A 101 -3.74 12.28 -2.78
C TYR A 101 -2.90 12.63 -4.00
N SER A 102 -2.05 11.72 -4.45
CA SER A 102 -1.38 11.89 -5.74
C SER A 102 -2.14 11.18 -6.82
N ASP A 103 -2.10 11.74 -8.02
CA ASP A 103 -2.49 11.01 -9.22
C ASP A 103 -1.64 9.72 -9.28
N SER A 104 -2.28 8.56 -9.34
CA SER A 104 -1.58 7.27 -9.48
C SER A 104 -0.65 7.25 -10.70
N MET A 105 -0.91 8.10 -11.70
CA MET A 105 -0.04 8.26 -12.87
C MET A 105 1.24 9.03 -12.57
N ARG A 106 1.41 9.66 -11.41
CA ARG A 106 2.63 10.38 -11.02
C ARG A 106 3.79 9.43 -10.70
N PHE A 107 3.48 8.23 -10.19
CA PHE A 107 4.48 7.27 -9.75
C PHE A 107 4.66 6.14 -10.75
N GLU A 108 5.91 5.73 -10.93
CA GLU A 108 6.28 4.61 -11.80
C GLU A 108 7.18 3.64 -11.04
N ALA A 109 6.97 2.34 -11.21
CA ALA A 109 7.87 1.34 -10.63
C ALA A 109 9.26 1.44 -11.29
N VAL A 110 10.29 1.63 -10.49
CA VAL A 110 11.68 1.56 -10.96
C VAL A 110 12.03 0.09 -11.09
N ARG A 111 12.37 -0.34 -12.30
CA ARG A 111 13.06 -1.61 -12.52
C ARG A 111 14.54 -1.35 -12.29
N ASP A 112 15.16 -2.04 -11.33
CA ASP A 112 16.60 -1.92 -11.15
C ASP A 112 17.29 -2.29 -12.47
N ALA A 113 18.31 -1.52 -12.88
CA ALA A 113 19.05 -1.77 -14.12
C ALA A 113 19.72 -3.17 -14.16
N ASN A 114 19.77 -3.86 -13.02
CA ASN A 114 20.25 -5.25 -12.91
C ASN A 114 19.23 -6.31 -13.36
N ASP A 115 17.96 -5.95 -13.63
CA ASP A 115 16.99 -6.84 -14.29
C ASP A 115 17.06 -6.78 -15.82
N ILE A 116 17.91 -5.92 -16.38
CA ILE A 116 18.30 -5.99 -17.79
C ILE A 116 19.50 -6.90 -17.85
N ASN A 117 19.25 -8.20 -17.97
CA ASN A 117 20.28 -9.17 -18.31
C ASN A 117 20.91 -8.73 -19.65
N PRO A 118 22.16 -8.23 -19.69
CA PRO A 118 22.81 -7.89 -20.94
C PRO A 118 23.55 -9.13 -21.42
N THR A 119 22.83 -10.20 -21.78
CA THR A 119 23.35 -11.34 -22.57
C THR A 119 22.29 -12.44 -22.72
N ARG A 120 21.58 -12.43 -23.85
CA ARG A 120 21.66 -13.47 -24.90
C ARG A 120 20.74 -13.14 -26.07
#